data_AF-A0A1F8PBJ4-F1
#
_entry.id   AF-A0A1F8PBJ4-F1
#
_cell.length_a   1.000
_cell.length_b   1.000
_cell.length_c   1.000
_cell.angle_alpha   90.00
_cell.angle_beta   90.00
_cell.angle_gamma   90.00
#
_symmetry.space_group_name_H-M   'P 1'
#
loop_
_entity.id
_entity.type
_entity.pdbx_description
1 polymer ?
#
loop_
_entity_poly.entity_id
_entity_poly.type
_entity_poly.pdbx_seq_one_letter_code
_entity_poly.pdbx_strand_id
1 'polypeptide(L)'
;MGCGGHSLFPRIPTGGCGSDNTAEHEQPRIHAEPPLEILKKRYARGEINKEEFDQMKKDLTGGGESTPERVASSGQGRKTRPTTVAPEVQRTQISYRQAREDVLALTASRGYSPLLLGMAIVGIIFVAILGLLVNPLGWILIPLILLGCAALVYIAYAIWRATSSSRKSVLGRTVDLSQLETDAGTLQWDETRALELKLEAGFNEIKMDQGMSVFRDLKGEYDALKQIYLGDSFTDASLINTAKMKETIVKVYRKALDLLTTVLDLSRQVSTIDISHLEQKNREIEQEIKAKEAQNLPVLALKDKLDRNIENITAARTTCGKVDGLLHQVNLCERLLRKARFEIPELIVHRPREDFDQMIAELEGRIGLAQKLKEEYDKQGI
;
A
#
# COMPACT_ATOMS: atom_id res chain seq x y z
N MET A 1 41.81 -52.87 -21.80
CA MET A 1 42.01 -53.10 -20.36
C MET A 1 43.22 -52.29 -19.93
N GLY A 2 43.09 -51.48 -18.88
CA GLY A 2 44.23 -50.76 -18.29
C GLY A 2 43.93 -49.28 -18.00
N CYS A 3 43.75 -48.98 -16.71
CA CYS A 3 43.45 -47.69 -16.12
C CYS A 3 44.68 -46.76 -16.04
N GLY A 4 44.42 -45.47 -15.75
CA GLY A 4 45.37 -44.46 -15.27
C GLY A 4 45.00 -43.10 -15.87
N GLY A 5 44.40 -42.14 -15.17
CA GLY A 5 44.82 -41.58 -13.89
C GLY A 5 45.65 -40.33 -14.18
N HIS A 6 45.18 -39.14 -13.77
CA HIS A 6 45.97 -37.97 -13.33
C HIS A 6 45.04 -36.76 -13.18
N SER A 7 44.71 -36.47 -11.93
CA SER A 7 44.12 -35.23 -11.42
C SER A 7 45.10 -34.06 -11.51
N LEU A 8 44.67 -32.95 -12.12
CA LEU A 8 45.35 -31.66 -12.07
C LEU A 8 44.41 -30.63 -11.43
N PHE A 9 44.55 -30.44 -10.12
CA PHE A 9 44.09 -29.23 -9.42
C PHE A 9 45.26 -28.22 -9.42
N PRO A 10 45.04 -26.97 -9.83
CA PRO A 10 46.03 -25.92 -9.61
C PRO A 10 45.99 -25.44 -8.16
N ARG A 11 47.17 -25.40 -7.55
CA ARG A 11 47.45 -24.77 -6.24
C ARG A 11 47.13 -23.28 -6.29
N ILE A 12 46.34 -22.81 -5.33
CA ILE A 12 46.15 -21.39 -5.03
C ILE A 12 47.30 -20.95 -4.09
N PRO A 13 48.04 -19.87 -4.40
CA PRO A 13 49.04 -19.33 -3.51
C PRO A 13 48.39 -18.55 -2.36
N THR A 14 48.75 -18.91 -1.12
CA THR A 14 48.50 -18.12 0.08
C THR A 14 49.59 -17.05 0.21
N GLY A 15 49.30 -15.83 -0.20
CA GLY A 15 50.13 -14.65 0.04
C GLY A 15 49.37 -13.66 0.93
N GLY A 16 49.86 -13.48 2.15
CA GLY A 16 49.34 -12.52 3.12
C GLY A 16 50.12 -11.20 3.16
N CYS A 17 49.44 -10.22 3.75
CA CYS A 17 49.90 -8.99 4.39
C CYS A 17 50.38 -7.83 3.51
N GLY A 18 49.66 -6.71 3.60
CA GLY A 18 50.26 -5.38 3.54
C GLY A 18 49.44 -4.33 2.80
N SER A 19 49.05 -3.29 3.53
CA SER A 19 48.75 -1.92 3.07
C SER A 19 47.32 -1.59 2.65
N ASP A 20 46.60 -1.02 3.62
CA ASP A 20 45.85 0.25 3.51
C ASP A 20 45.69 0.78 2.09
N ASN A 21 44.55 0.49 1.47
CA ASN A 21 44.00 1.32 0.41
C ASN A 21 42.48 1.28 0.52
N THR A 22 41.93 2.42 0.93
CA THR A 22 40.54 2.83 0.79
C THR A 22 40.20 2.82 -0.71
N ALA A 23 39.91 1.64 -1.25
CA ALA A 23 39.41 1.50 -2.61
C ALA A 23 37.94 1.94 -2.58
N GLU A 24 37.72 3.21 -2.92
CA GLU A 24 36.43 3.74 -3.31
C GLU A 24 35.83 2.79 -4.36
N HIS A 25 34.72 2.17 -4.00
CA HIS A 25 33.92 1.40 -4.92
C HIS A 25 33.24 2.41 -5.86
N GLU A 26 33.95 2.84 -6.91
CA GLU A 26 33.35 3.53 -8.04
C GLU A 26 32.29 2.61 -8.62
N GLN A 27 31.03 2.87 -8.25
CA GLN A 27 29.89 2.40 -9.02
C GLN A 27 30.14 2.81 -10.47
N PRO A 28 30.02 1.88 -11.44
CA PRO A 28 30.19 2.22 -12.85
C PRO A 28 29.16 3.29 -13.16
N ARG A 29 29.63 4.53 -13.35
CA ARG A 29 28.80 5.62 -13.83
C ARG A 29 28.26 5.15 -15.16
N ILE A 30 26.98 4.79 -15.19
CA ILE A 30 26.24 4.53 -16.42
C ILE A 30 26.20 5.89 -17.11
N HIS A 31 27.24 6.19 -17.89
CA HIS A 31 27.25 7.32 -18.80
C HIS A 31 26.09 7.06 -19.76
N ALA A 32 24.98 7.75 -19.54
CA ALA A 32 23.82 7.71 -20.40
C ALA A 32 24.27 8.24 -21.77
N GLU A 33 24.62 7.31 -22.68
CA GLU A 33 24.97 7.65 -24.04
C GLU A 33 23.81 8.43 -24.66
N PRO A 34 24.08 9.53 -25.39
CA PRO A 34 23.03 10.29 -26.01
C PRO A 34 22.19 9.38 -26.94
N PRO A 35 20.85 9.51 -26.96
CA PRO A 35 19.96 8.59 -27.69
C PRO A 35 20.34 8.33 -29.16
N LEU A 36 20.94 9.34 -29.82
CA LEU A 36 21.42 9.25 -31.19
C LEU A 36 22.61 8.27 -31.37
N GLU A 37 23.49 8.15 -30.38
CA GLU A 37 24.62 7.21 -30.41
C GLU A 37 24.17 5.77 -30.23
N ILE A 38 23.20 5.55 -29.34
CA ILE A 38 22.56 4.23 -29.18
C ILE A 38 21.93 3.80 -30.51
N LEU A 39 21.22 4.70 -31.18
CA LEU A 39 20.60 4.43 -32.48
C LEU A 39 21.63 4.09 -33.56
N LYS A 40 22.76 4.81 -33.62
CA LYS A 40 23.88 4.52 -34.55
C LYS A 40 24.51 3.15 -34.28
N LYS A 41 24.68 2.76 -33.01
CA LYS A 41 25.24 1.46 -32.64
C LYS A 41 24.34 0.32 -33.09
N ARG A 42 23.01 0.45 -32.97
CA ARG A 42 22.06 -0.59 -33.42
C ARG A 42 22.05 -0.75 -34.95
N TYR A 43 22.15 0.35 -35.70
CA TYR A 43 22.29 0.30 -37.16
C TYR A 43 23.60 -0.37 -37.59
N ALA A 44 24.73 -0.04 -36.93
CA ALA A 44 26.04 -0.66 -37.23
C ALA A 44 26.06 -2.17 -36.92
N ARG A 45 25.27 -2.63 -35.95
CA ARG A 45 25.08 -4.05 -35.64
C ARG A 45 24.11 -4.76 -36.58
N GLY A 46 23.38 -4.03 -37.43
CA GLY A 46 22.33 -4.57 -38.30
C GLY A 46 21.05 -4.98 -37.55
N GLU A 47 20.82 -4.47 -36.34
CA GLU A 47 19.60 -4.76 -35.56
C GLU A 47 18.37 -4.00 -36.09
N ILE A 48 18.60 -2.92 -36.84
CA ILE A 48 17.56 -2.09 -37.45
C ILE A 48 17.94 -1.83 -38.90
N ASN A 49 16.94 -1.74 -39.78
CA ASN A 49 17.17 -1.44 -41.18
C ASN A 49 17.36 0.07 -41.40
N LYS A 50 17.75 0.46 -42.63
CA LYS A 50 18.02 1.86 -42.96
C LYS A 50 16.77 2.75 -42.84
N GLU A 51 15.60 2.23 -43.20
CA GLU A 51 14.33 2.97 -43.13
C GLU A 51 13.93 3.29 -41.69
N GLU A 52 14.05 2.31 -40.78
CA GLU A 52 13.82 2.46 -39.34
C GLU A 52 14.80 3.45 -38.70
N PHE A 53 16.08 3.38 -39.09
CA PHE A 53 17.10 4.31 -38.61
C PHE A 53 16.78 5.76 -39.00
N ASP A 54 16.41 6.00 -40.25
CA ASP A 54 16.11 7.35 -40.75
C ASP A 54 14.83 7.92 -40.11
N GLN A 55 13.82 7.08 -39.86
CA GLN A 55 12.58 7.51 -39.21
C GLN A 55 12.80 7.89 -37.74
N MET A 56 13.47 7.03 -36.95
CA MET A 56 13.78 7.33 -35.55
C MET A 56 14.74 8.52 -35.39
N LYS A 57 15.67 8.68 -36.34
CA LYS A 57 16.56 9.86 -36.37
C LYS A 57 15.77 11.15 -36.61
N LYS A 58 14.75 11.11 -37.49
CA LYS A 58 13.87 12.27 -37.75
C LYS A 58 13.05 12.63 -36.52
N ASP A 59 12.53 11.65 -35.79
CA ASP A 59 11.77 11.89 -34.57
C ASP A 59 12.63 12.48 -33.44
N LEU A 60 13.89 12.03 -33.32
CA LEU A 60 14.85 12.54 -32.32
C LEU A 60 15.41 13.93 -32.66
N THR A 61 15.39 14.34 -33.93
CA THR A 61 15.96 15.63 -34.37
C THR A 61 14.91 16.66 -34.79
N GLY A 62 13.66 16.24 -35.02
CA GLY A 62 12.57 17.05 -35.57
C GLY A 62 11.76 17.86 -34.56
N GLY A 63 12.21 17.99 -33.31
CA GLY A 63 11.54 18.82 -32.31
C GLY A 63 11.80 20.31 -32.52
N GLY A 64 11.07 20.96 -33.45
CA GLY A 64 11.19 22.40 -33.61
C GLY A 64 10.43 23.10 -34.73
N GLU A 65 9.49 22.49 -35.46
CA GLU A 65 8.63 23.28 -36.36
C GLU A 65 7.33 22.55 -36.70
N SER A 66 6.29 22.79 -35.91
CA SER A 66 4.91 22.55 -36.35
C SER A 66 4.09 23.82 -36.14
N THR A 67 3.71 24.38 -37.28
CA THR A 67 2.82 25.51 -37.53
C THR A 67 1.47 25.33 -36.81
N PRO A 68 0.84 26.41 -36.29
CA PRO A 68 -0.43 26.29 -35.57
C PRO A 68 -1.59 26.17 -36.56
N GLU A 69 -2.09 24.94 -36.75
CA GLU A 69 -3.35 24.71 -37.44
C GLU A 69 -4.53 24.94 -36.48
N ARG A 70 -5.24 26.02 -36.78
CA ARG A 70 -6.38 26.57 -36.08
C ARG A 70 -7.61 25.67 -36.26
N VAL A 71 -7.78 24.67 -35.39
CA VAL A 71 -9.05 23.93 -35.29
C VAL A 71 -9.92 24.58 -34.22
N ALA A 72 -10.95 25.26 -34.68
CA ALA A 72 -12.04 25.77 -33.87
C ALA A 72 -13.02 24.67 -33.48
N SER A 73 -13.61 24.84 -32.29
CA SER A 73 -14.98 24.44 -31.94
C SER A 73 -15.28 22.94 -31.72
N SER A 74 -15.50 22.59 -30.45
CA SER A 74 -16.81 22.11 -29.97
C SER A 74 -16.69 21.66 -28.50
N GLY A 75 -16.79 22.62 -27.59
CA GLY A 75 -16.91 22.36 -26.15
C GLY A 75 -18.31 21.85 -25.83
N GLN A 76 -18.47 20.53 -25.74
CA GLN A 76 -19.66 19.92 -25.17
C GLN A 76 -19.34 19.52 -23.72
N GLY A 77 -19.68 20.42 -22.79
CA GLY A 77 -19.52 20.23 -21.36
C GLY A 77 -20.30 19.02 -20.85
N ARG A 78 -19.62 17.89 -20.72
CA ARG A 78 -20.13 16.71 -20.03
C ARG A 78 -20.01 16.96 -18.53
N LYS A 79 -21.10 17.47 -17.95
CA LYS A 79 -21.30 17.59 -16.50
C LYS A 79 -21.17 16.19 -15.89
N THR A 80 -19.99 15.88 -15.35
CA THR A 80 -19.75 14.62 -14.63
C THR A 80 -20.60 14.65 -13.38
N ARG A 81 -21.63 13.81 -13.37
CA ARG A 81 -22.48 13.56 -12.21
C ARG A 81 -21.56 13.01 -11.11
N PRO A 82 -21.55 13.57 -9.90
CA PRO A 82 -20.74 13.03 -8.82
C PRO A 82 -21.20 11.59 -8.58
N THR A 83 -20.30 10.64 -8.78
CA THR A 83 -20.54 9.23 -8.45
C THR A 83 -20.70 9.16 -6.94
N THR A 84 -21.95 9.25 -6.49
CA THR A 84 -22.34 8.97 -5.11
C THR A 84 -21.99 7.51 -4.87
N VAL A 85 -20.96 7.27 -4.07
CA VAL A 85 -20.57 5.92 -3.64
C VAL A 85 -21.81 5.26 -3.06
N ALA A 86 -22.24 4.16 -3.66
CA ALA A 86 -23.51 3.53 -3.38
C ALA A 86 -23.61 3.13 -1.90
N PRO A 87 -24.74 3.38 -1.21
CA PRO A 87 -24.96 3.02 0.21
C PRO A 87 -24.87 1.51 0.49
N GLU A 88 -24.71 0.70 -0.55
CA GLU A 88 -24.57 -0.75 -0.51
C GLU A 88 -23.20 -1.19 0.06
N VAL A 89 -22.13 -0.43 -0.22
CA VAL A 89 -20.76 -0.72 0.26
C VAL A 89 -20.64 -0.59 1.79
N GLN A 90 -21.33 0.38 2.39
CA GLN A 90 -21.33 0.54 3.85
C GLN A 90 -22.11 -0.57 4.56
N ARG A 91 -23.16 -1.11 3.93
CA ARG A 91 -23.95 -2.21 4.51
C ARG A 91 -23.15 -3.51 4.58
N THR A 92 -22.35 -3.81 3.56
CA THR A 92 -21.51 -5.02 3.52
C THR A 92 -20.42 -5.01 4.59
N GLN A 93 -19.76 -3.87 4.85
CA GLN A 93 -18.74 -3.79 5.92
C GLN A 93 -19.33 -3.97 7.32
N ILE A 94 -20.49 -3.37 7.60
CA ILE A 94 -21.16 -3.50 8.91
C ILE A 94 -21.57 -4.96 9.14
N SER A 95 -22.10 -5.63 8.12
CA SER A 95 -22.48 -7.05 8.19
C SER A 95 -21.31 -7.99 8.50
N TYR A 96 -20.13 -7.74 7.92
CA TYR A 96 -18.93 -8.56 8.18
C TYR A 96 -18.47 -8.44 9.64
N ARG A 97 -18.46 -7.23 10.19
CA ARG A 97 -18.03 -6.98 11.57
C ARG A 97 -18.94 -7.69 12.57
N GLN A 98 -20.26 -7.62 12.36
CA GLN A 98 -21.25 -8.34 13.17
C GLN A 98 -21.09 -9.86 13.07
N ALA A 99 -20.94 -10.41 11.85
CA ALA A 99 -20.76 -11.84 11.66
C ALA A 99 -19.49 -12.38 12.38
N ARG A 100 -18.41 -11.59 12.38
CA ARG A 100 -17.17 -11.95 13.08
C ARG A 100 -17.33 -11.95 14.61
N GLU A 101 -18.01 -10.95 15.16
CA GLU A 101 -18.28 -10.87 16.60
C GLU A 101 -19.19 -12.02 17.07
N ASP A 102 -20.19 -12.39 16.27
CA ASP A 102 -21.07 -13.53 16.54
C ASP A 102 -20.31 -14.86 16.58
N VAL A 103 -19.36 -15.06 15.65
CA VAL A 103 -18.52 -16.27 15.64
C VAL A 103 -17.60 -16.30 16.86
N LEU A 104 -16.98 -15.17 17.22
CA LEU A 104 -16.13 -15.07 18.41
C LEU A 104 -16.90 -15.35 19.70
N ALA A 105 -18.12 -14.81 19.83
CA ALA A 105 -19.02 -15.05 20.96
C ALA A 105 -19.45 -16.53 21.05
N LEU A 106 -19.72 -17.18 19.91
CA LEU A 106 -20.05 -18.61 19.85
C LEU A 106 -18.86 -19.50 20.22
N THR A 107 -17.63 -19.11 19.90
CA THR A 107 -16.42 -19.83 20.37
C THR A 107 -16.13 -19.59 21.85
N ALA A 108 -16.36 -18.39 22.38
CA ALA A 108 -16.14 -18.07 23.78
C ALA A 108 -17.13 -18.78 24.72
N SER A 109 -18.39 -18.97 24.30
CA SER A 109 -19.42 -19.65 25.10
C SER A 109 -19.29 -21.18 25.14
N ARG A 110 -18.43 -21.79 24.32
CA ARG A 110 -18.25 -23.25 24.22
C ARG A 110 -17.16 -23.83 25.14
N GLY A 111 -16.78 -23.10 26.18
CA GLY A 111 -15.79 -23.47 27.20
C GLY A 111 -16.16 -24.65 28.12
N TYR A 112 -17.01 -25.59 27.70
CA TYR A 112 -17.07 -26.90 28.34
C TYR A 112 -15.85 -27.69 27.88
N SER A 113 -14.80 -27.66 28.69
CA SER A 113 -13.55 -28.33 28.36
C SER A 113 -13.82 -29.84 28.22
N PRO A 114 -13.31 -30.50 27.16
CA PRO A 114 -13.39 -31.95 27.01
C PRO A 114 -12.80 -32.71 28.21
N LEU A 115 -11.95 -32.01 28.98
CA LEU A 115 -11.45 -32.44 30.29
C LEU A 115 -12.56 -32.72 31.32
N LEU A 116 -13.57 -31.86 31.46
CA LEU A 116 -14.64 -32.08 32.44
C LEU A 116 -15.50 -33.31 32.09
N LEU A 117 -15.73 -33.54 30.79
CA LEU A 117 -16.43 -34.75 30.33
C LEU A 117 -15.59 -36.01 30.56
N GLY A 118 -14.28 -35.94 30.30
CA GLY A 118 -13.35 -37.03 30.57
C GLY A 118 -13.29 -37.38 32.06
N MET A 119 -13.25 -36.38 32.94
CA MET A 119 -13.22 -36.59 34.40
C MET A 119 -14.51 -37.23 34.92
N ALA A 120 -15.68 -36.86 34.37
CA ALA A 120 -16.95 -37.48 34.73
C ALA A 120 -17.01 -38.97 34.35
N ILE A 121 -16.50 -39.33 33.16
CA ILE A 121 -16.45 -40.72 32.70
C ILE A 121 -15.53 -41.56 33.59
N VAL A 122 -14.33 -41.04 33.92
CA VAL A 122 -13.37 -41.74 34.80
C VAL A 122 -13.97 -41.96 36.20
N GLY A 123 -14.67 -40.96 36.75
CA GLY A 123 -15.34 -41.08 38.04
C GLY A 123 -16.41 -42.18 38.08
N ILE A 124 -17.22 -42.30 37.02
CA ILE A 124 -18.26 -43.34 36.92
C ILE A 124 -17.65 -44.74 36.84
N ILE A 125 -16.57 -44.90 36.06
CA ILE A 125 -15.85 -46.19 35.95
C ILE A 125 -15.27 -46.60 37.31
N PHE A 126 -14.67 -45.66 38.05
CA PHE A 126 -14.07 -45.93 39.35
C PHE A 126 -15.10 -46.41 40.39
N VAL A 127 -16.27 -45.77 40.44
CA VAL A 127 -17.37 -46.17 41.35
C VAL A 127 -17.91 -47.56 41.00
N ALA A 128 -18.02 -47.90 39.71
CA ALA A 128 -18.46 -49.22 39.27
C ALA A 128 -17.49 -50.34 39.68
N ILE A 129 -16.17 -50.08 39.58
CA ILE A 129 -15.13 -51.03 40.00
C ILE A 129 -15.16 -51.25 41.51
N LEU A 130 -15.27 -50.19 42.31
CA LEU A 130 -15.37 -50.28 43.77
C LEU A 130 -16.63 -51.06 44.22
N GLY A 131 -17.77 -50.87 43.54
CA GLY A 131 -19.00 -51.59 43.85
C GLY A 131 -18.90 -53.10 43.64
N LEU A 132 -18.14 -53.56 42.65
CA LEU A 132 -17.89 -54.97 42.37
C LEU A 132 -17.00 -55.66 43.41
N LEU A 133 -16.09 -54.91 44.03
CA LEU A 133 -15.13 -55.44 45.02
C LEU A 133 -15.75 -55.68 46.41
N VAL A 134 -16.84 -54.97 46.76
CA VAL A 134 -17.30 -54.88 48.15
C VAL A 134 -18.48 -55.79 48.49
N ASN A 135 -19.26 -56.33 47.53
CA ASN A 135 -20.46 -57.08 47.90
C ASN A 135 -20.95 -58.16 46.88
N PRO A 136 -21.22 -59.42 47.30
CA PRO A 136 -21.72 -60.48 46.41
C PRO A 136 -23.18 -60.30 45.94
N LEU A 137 -23.93 -59.33 46.49
CA LEU A 137 -25.24 -58.90 45.96
C LEU A 137 -25.15 -58.06 44.66
N GLY A 138 -23.95 -57.88 44.11
CA GLY A 138 -23.68 -57.04 42.93
C GLY A 138 -24.45 -57.38 41.65
N TRP A 139 -25.07 -58.56 41.56
CA TRP A 139 -25.84 -58.97 40.38
C TRP A 139 -27.07 -58.08 40.11
N ILE A 140 -27.66 -57.46 41.14
CA ILE A 140 -28.77 -56.50 40.98
C ILE A 140 -28.26 -55.12 40.52
N LEU A 141 -27.01 -54.78 40.79
CA LEU A 141 -26.39 -53.50 40.39
C LEU A 141 -25.99 -53.49 38.91
N ILE A 142 -25.65 -54.65 38.33
CA ILE A 142 -25.27 -54.77 36.91
C ILE A 142 -26.33 -54.18 35.95
N PRO A 143 -27.64 -54.53 36.03
CA PRO A 143 -28.64 -53.97 35.13
C PRO A 143 -28.85 -52.45 35.33
N LEU A 144 -28.71 -51.95 36.56
CA LEU A 144 -28.77 -50.52 36.87
C LEU A 144 -27.58 -49.74 36.25
N ILE A 145 -26.39 -50.33 36.30
CA ILE A 145 -25.18 -49.77 35.66
C ILE A 145 -25.33 -49.79 34.14
N LEU A 146 -25.83 -50.88 33.55
CA LEU A 146 -26.08 -50.96 32.11
C LEU A 146 -27.13 -49.94 31.64
N LEU A 147 -28.20 -49.74 32.41
CA LEU A 147 -29.21 -48.71 32.14
C LEU A 147 -28.60 -47.30 32.21
N GLY A 148 -27.76 -47.03 33.22
CA GLY A 148 -27.03 -45.77 33.35
C GLY A 148 -26.06 -45.53 32.18
N CYS A 149 -25.33 -46.55 31.75
CA CYS A 149 -24.45 -46.46 30.58
C CYS A 149 -25.24 -46.20 29.29
N ALA A 150 -26.37 -46.88 29.09
CA ALA A 150 -27.23 -46.65 27.93
C ALA A 150 -27.79 -45.22 27.92
N ALA A 151 -28.20 -44.69 29.07
CA ALA A 151 -28.65 -43.30 29.21
C ALA A 151 -27.53 -42.30 28.90
N LEU A 152 -26.30 -42.54 29.37
CA LEU A 152 -25.14 -41.70 29.08
C LEU A 152 -24.78 -41.73 27.59
N VAL A 153 -24.78 -42.90 26.96
CA VAL A 153 -24.55 -43.04 25.51
C VAL A 153 -25.64 -42.31 24.72
N TYR A 154 -26.90 -42.41 25.15
CA TYR A 154 -28.01 -41.68 24.52
C TYR A 154 -27.85 -40.16 24.66
N ILE A 155 -27.49 -39.67 25.86
CA ILE A 155 -27.21 -38.24 26.09
C ILE A 155 -26.01 -37.78 25.26
N ALA A 156 -24.93 -38.54 25.22
CA ALA A 156 -23.75 -38.23 24.42
C ALA A 156 -24.09 -38.21 22.91
N TYR A 157 -24.90 -39.15 22.45
CA TYR A 157 -25.41 -39.18 21.07
C TYR A 157 -26.33 -37.99 20.78
N ALA A 158 -27.22 -37.61 21.70
CA ALA A 158 -28.09 -36.46 21.55
C ALA A 158 -27.28 -35.14 21.48
N ILE A 159 -26.27 -34.99 22.35
CA ILE A 159 -25.34 -33.84 22.33
C ILE A 159 -24.52 -33.86 21.04
N TRP A 160 -24.00 -35.02 20.61
CA TRP A 160 -23.26 -35.14 19.36
C TRP A 160 -24.14 -34.81 18.14
N ARG A 161 -25.38 -35.29 18.10
CA ARG A 161 -26.33 -35.00 17.02
C ARG A 161 -26.69 -33.51 16.98
N ALA A 162 -27.00 -32.90 18.14
CA ALA A 162 -27.26 -31.46 18.26
C ALA A 162 -26.05 -30.63 17.82
N THR A 163 -24.84 -30.99 18.26
CA THR A 163 -23.60 -30.28 17.89
C THR A 163 -23.16 -30.53 16.45
N SER A 164 -23.41 -31.71 15.87
CA SER A 164 -23.10 -32.02 14.48
C SER A 164 -24.02 -31.25 13.51
N SER A 165 -25.30 -31.05 13.89
CA SER A 165 -26.21 -30.18 13.16
C SER A 165 -25.72 -28.73 13.17
N SER A 166 -25.18 -28.26 14.31
CA SER A 166 -24.50 -26.96 14.35
C SER A 166 -23.21 -26.93 13.53
N ARG A 167 -22.42 -28.00 13.45
CA ARG A 167 -21.19 -28.02 12.64
C ARG A 167 -21.48 -27.78 11.16
N LYS A 168 -22.56 -28.33 10.60
CA LYS A 168 -22.94 -28.05 9.20
C LYS A 168 -23.26 -26.56 8.99
N SER A 169 -23.93 -25.92 9.96
CA SER A 169 -24.18 -24.47 9.91
C SER A 169 -22.92 -23.61 10.11
N VAL A 170 -21.96 -24.09 10.91
CA VAL A 170 -20.68 -23.39 11.13
C VAL A 170 -19.77 -23.53 9.92
N LEU A 171 -19.68 -24.72 9.31
CA LEU A 171 -18.92 -24.95 8.07
C LEU A 171 -19.48 -24.14 6.89
N GLY A 172 -20.81 -24.00 6.79
CA GLY A 172 -21.43 -23.07 5.83
C GLY A 172 -20.98 -21.62 6.09
N ARG A 173 -21.08 -21.15 7.34
CA ARG A 173 -20.65 -19.80 7.73
C ARG A 173 -19.15 -19.54 7.54
N THR A 174 -18.28 -20.55 7.67
CA THR A 174 -16.85 -20.36 7.40
C THR A 174 -16.55 -20.19 5.91
N VAL A 175 -17.30 -20.86 5.04
CA VAL A 175 -17.21 -20.63 3.59
C VAL A 175 -17.71 -19.23 3.27
N ASP A 176 -18.83 -18.81 3.85
CA ASP A 176 -19.35 -17.44 3.69
C ASP A 176 -18.36 -16.37 4.20
N LEU A 177 -17.66 -16.63 5.32
CA LEU A 177 -16.63 -15.72 5.86
C LEU A 177 -15.42 -15.59 4.94
N SER A 178 -14.92 -16.69 4.39
CA SER A 178 -13.81 -16.64 3.43
C SER A 178 -14.19 -15.90 2.14
N GLN A 179 -15.44 -16.05 1.71
CA GLN A 179 -15.97 -15.38 0.53
C GLN A 179 -16.17 -13.88 0.81
N LEU A 180 -16.72 -13.52 1.98
CA LEU A 180 -16.83 -12.13 2.44
C LEU A 180 -15.47 -11.45 2.62
N GLU A 181 -14.44 -12.16 3.09
CA GLU A 181 -13.08 -11.62 3.20
C GLU A 181 -12.46 -11.38 1.82
N THR A 182 -12.73 -12.28 0.87
CA THR A 182 -12.33 -12.11 -0.53
C THR A 182 -13.05 -10.91 -1.16
N ASP A 183 -14.36 -10.80 -0.97
CA ASP A 183 -15.18 -9.69 -1.48
C ASP A 183 -14.76 -8.35 -0.85
N ALA A 184 -14.56 -8.29 0.47
CA ALA A 184 -14.06 -7.10 1.15
C ALA A 184 -12.67 -6.69 0.64
N GLY A 185 -11.81 -7.68 0.35
CA GLY A 185 -10.53 -7.48 -0.32
C GLY A 185 -10.72 -6.82 -1.68
N THR A 186 -11.53 -7.41 -2.57
CA THR A 186 -11.79 -6.85 -3.92
C THR A 186 -12.30 -5.42 -3.89
N LEU A 187 -13.19 -5.12 -2.94
CA LEU A 187 -13.80 -3.81 -2.80
C LEU A 187 -12.78 -2.74 -2.37
N GLN A 188 -11.82 -3.09 -1.51
CA GLN A 188 -10.69 -2.21 -1.20
C GLN A 188 -9.84 -1.87 -2.44
N TRP A 189 -9.64 -2.85 -3.34
CA TRP A 189 -8.83 -2.65 -4.54
C TRP A 189 -9.51 -1.71 -5.52
N ASP A 190 -10.82 -1.81 -5.68
CA ASP A 190 -11.59 -0.96 -6.59
C ASP A 190 -11.58 0.51 -6.15
N GLU A 191 -11.74 0.79 -4.84
CA GLU A 191 -11.62 2.14 -4.29
C GLU A 191 -10.23 2.74 -4.55
N THR A 192 -9.18 1.94 -4.35
CA THR A 192 -7.79 2.37 -4.52
C THR A 192 -7.52 2.69 -6.00
N ARG A 193 -8.00 1.84 -6.90
CA ARG A 193 -7.89 2.04 -8.35
C ARG A 193 -8.65 3.28 -8.82
N ALA A 194 -9.82 3.56 -8.25
CA ALA A 194 -10.58 4.76 -8.57
C ALA A 194 -9.80 6.04 -8.16
N LEU A 195 -9.14 6.03 -6.99
CA LEU A 195 -8.27 7.12 -6.55
C LEU A 195 -7.06 7.29 -7.48
N GLU A 196 -6.39 6.20 -7.86
CA GLU A 196 -5.28 6.23 -8.80
C GLU A 196 -5.65 6.89 -10.13
N LEU A 197 -6.78 6.50 -10.73
CA LEU A 197 -7.27 7.08 -11.98
C LEU A 197 -7.59 8.57 -11.83
N LYS A 198 -8.16 8.98 -10.69
CA LYS A 198 -8.45 10.38 -10.40
C LYS A 198 -7.17 11.22 -10.28
N LEU A 199 -6.15 10.69 -9.60
CA LEU A 199 -4.85 11.35 -9.43
C LEU A 199 -4.12 11.48 -10.77
N GLU A 200 -4.07 10.40 -11.55
CA GLU A 200 -3.44 10.40 -12.88
C GLU A 200 -4.10 11.43 -13.81
N ALA A 201 -5.43 11.46 -13.86
CA ALA A 201 -6.16 12.45 -14.64
C ALA A 201 -5.90 13.88 -14.14
N GLY A 202 -5.89 14.09 -12.82
CA GLY A 202 -5.72 15.40 -12.22
C GLY A 202 -4.33 15.98 -12.41
N PHE A 203 -3.27 15.21 -12.18
CA PHE A 203 -1.90 15.69 -12.37
C PHE A 203 -1.57 15.97 -13.84
N ASN A 204 -2.12 15.17 -14.77
CA ASN A 204 -2.02 15.43 -16.20
C ASN A 204 -2.73 16.74 -16.60
N GLU A 205 -3.87 17.05 -15.98
CA GLU A 205 -4.61 18.29 -16.22
C GLU A 205 -3.79 19.54 -15.82
N ILE A 206 -3.13 19.51 -14.66
CA ILE A 206 -2.30 20.64 -14.18
C ILE A 206 -0.85 20.62 -14.69
N LYS A 207 -0.47 19.62 -15.52
CA LYS A 207 0.89 19.42 -16.06
C LYS A 207 1.99 19.44 -14.99
N MET A 208 1.71 18.84 -13.83
CA MET A 208 2.66 18.81 -12.72
C MET A 208 3.54 17.56 -12.80
N ASP A 209 4.62 17.63 -13.58
CA ASP A 209 5.50 16.49 -13.88
C ASP A 209 6.06 15.81 -12.63
N GLN A 210 6.43 16.61 -11.62
CA GLN A 210 6.94 16.09 -10.35
C GLN A 210 5.89 15.25 -9.61
N GLY A 211 4.64 15.72 -9.53
CA GLY A 211 3.54 14.97 -8.92
C GLY A 211 3.28 13.65 -9.64
N MET A 212 3.31 13.66 -10.98
CA MET A 212 3.18 12.45 -11.81
C MET A 212 4.34 11.46 -11.62
N SER A 213 5.58 11.93 -11.45
CA SER A 213 6.72 11.05 -11.19
C SER A 213 6.55 10.34 -9.86
N VAL A 214 6.30 11.11 -8.79
CA VAL A 214 6.12 10.57 -7.43
C VAL A 214 4.95 9.58 -7.38
N PHE A 215 3.84 9.90 -8.05
CA PHE A 215 2.69 8.99 -8.15
C PHE A 215 3.06 7.66 -8.84
N ARG A 216 3.77 7.72 -9.98
CA ARG A 216 4.20 6.52 -10.72
C ARG A 216 5.18 5.67 -9.93
N ASP A 217 6.16 6.29 -9.27
CA ASP A 217 7.15 5.58 -8.45
C ASP A 217 6.47 4.87 -7.27
N LEU A 218 5.60 5.59 -6.55
CA LEU A 218 4.81 5.03 -5.45
C LEU A 218 3.94 3.86 -5.90
N LYS A 219 3.24 4.01 -7.04
CA LYS A 219 2.40 2.96 -7.62
C LYS A 219 3.24 1.74 -8.04
N GLY A 220 4.38 1.96 -8.68
CA GLY A 220 5.27 0.88 -9.11
C GLY A 220 5.81 0.07 -7.94
N GLU A 221 6.18 0.72 -6.83
CA GLU A 221 6.63 0.03 -5.61
C GLU A 221 5.49 -0.78 -4.97
N TYR A 222 4.28 -0.21 -4.93
CA TYR A 222 3.11 -0.93 -4.42
C TYR A 222 2.71 -2.13 -5.29
N ASP A 223 2.72 -1.99 -6.62
CA ASP A 223 2.40 -3.08 -7.54
C ASP A 223 3.43 -4.21 -7.44
N ALA A 224 4.71 -3.87 -7.26
CA ALA A 224 5.76 -4.87 -7.03
C ALA A 224 5.57 -5.62 -5.71
N LEU A 225 5.27 -4.91 -4.62
CA LEU A 225 4.91 -5.52 -3.33
C LEU A 225 3.67 -6.41 -3.45
N LYS A 226 2.65 -5.91 -4.15
CA LYS A 226 1.40 -6.64 -4.38
C LYS A 226 1.65 -7.99 -5.06
N GLN A 227 2.54 -8.04 -6.06
CA GLN A 227 2.90 -9.31 -6.70
C GLN A 227 3.57 -10.30 -5.72
N ILE A 228 4.40 -9.80 -4.80
CA ILE A 228 5.04 -10.63 -3.77
C ILE A 228 4.00 -11.22 -2.81
N TYR A 229 2.98 -10.45 -2.40
CA TYR A 229 1.95 -10.93 -1.45
C TYR A 229 0.77 -11.67 -2.06
N LEU A 230 0.45 -11.40 -3.32
CA LEU A 230 -0.66 -12.07 -4.02
C LEU A 230 -0.20 -13.34 -4.75
N GLY A 231 1.10 -13.63 -4.79
CA GLY A 231 1.56 -14.95 -5.17
C GLY A 231 1.03 -15.99 -4.18
N ASP A 232 0.32 -17.01 -4.67
CA ASP A 232 -0.26 -18.13 -3.90
C ASP A 232 0.77 -18.96 -3.11
N SER A 233 2.06 -18.57 -3.12
CA SER A 233 3.17 -19.33 -2.55
C SER A 233 3.29 -19.26 -1.02
N PHE A 234 2.46 -18.47 -0.32
CA PHE A 234 2.57 -18.29 1.14
C PHE A 234 1.40 -18.96 1.90
N THR A 235 1.31 -20.29 1.83
CA THR A 235 0.24 -21.06 2.51
C THR A 235 0.61 -21.59 3.89
N ASP A 236 1.88 -21.54 4.33
CA ASP A 236 2.31 -22.16 5.59
C ASP A 236 2.58 -21.16 6.73
N ALA A 237 1.90 -21.40 7.88
CA ALA A 237 2.11 -21.00 9.28
C ALA A 237 2.59 -19.57 9.69
N SER A 238 3.22 -18.78 8.82
CA SER A 238 3.57 -17.36 9.07
C SER A 238 2.40 -16.38 8.80
N LEU A 239 1.22 -16.93 8.46
CA LEU A 239 0.00 -16.24 8.04
C LEU A 239 -0.40 -15.03 8.91
N ILE A 240 -0.26 -15.13 10.24
CA ILE A 240 -0.70 -14.07 11.15
C ILE A 240 0.10 -12.76 10.95
N ASN A 241 1.41 -12.85 10.74
CA ASN A 241 2.25 -11.66 10.56
C ASN A 241 2.15 -11.10 9.14
N THR A 242 1.98 -11.98 8.14
CA THR A 242 1.81 -11.56 6.74
C THR A 242 0.51 -10.77 6.53
N ALA A 243 -0.58 -11.14 7.20
CA ALA A 243 -1.85 -10.41 7.13
C ALA A 243 -1.72 -8.98 7.68
N LYS A 244 -1.10 -8.83 8.87
CA LYS A 244 -0.85 -7.52 9.48
C LYS A 244 0.04 -6.65 8.59
N MET A 245 1.12 -7.22 8.03
CA MET A 245 2.01 -6.50 7.11
C MET A 245 1.28 -6.06 5.84
N LYS A 246 0.50 -6.95 5.21
CA LYS A 246 -0.33 -6.63 4.04
C LYS A 246 -1.27 -5.47 4.34
N GLU A 247 -1.96 -5.53 5.48
CA GLU A 247 -2.85 -4.47 5.93
C GLU A 247 -2.11 -3.14 6.11
N THR A 248 -0.94 -3.16 6.77
CA THR A 248 -0.09 -1.97 6.97
C THR A 248 0.38 -1.38 5.65
N ILE A 249 0.86 -2.19 4.70
CA ILE A 249 1.31 -1.73 3.37
C ILE A 249 0.17 -1.07 2.60
N VAL A 250 -1.01 -1.69 2.58
CA VAL A 250 -2.20 -1.11 1.94
C VAL A 250 -2.59 0.21 2.61
N LYS A 251 -2.51 0.30 3.94
CA LYS A 251 -2.74 1.53 4.69
C LYS A 251 -1.72 2.63 4.34
N VAL A 252 -0.43 2.30 4.24
CA VAL A 252 0.64 3.24 3.84
C VAL A 252 0.37 3.78 2.46
N TYR A 253 0.11 2.89 1.50
CA TYR A 253 -0.16 3.27 0.12
C TYR A 253 -1.40 4.18 0.01
N ARG A 254 -2.52 3.79 0.62
CA ARG A 254 -3.75 4.62 0.62
C ARG A 254 -3.53 6.00 1.23
N LYS A 255 -2.77 6.08 2.33
CA LYS A 255 -2.45 7.38 2.94
C LYS A 255 -1.55 8.23 2.04
N ALA A 256 -0.58 7.62 1.36
CA ALA A 256 0.24 8.33 0.38
C ALA A 256 -0.59 8.84 -0.81
N LEU A 257 -1.58 8.08 -1.28
CA LEU A 257 -2.54 8.55 -2.30
C LEU A 257 -3.43 9.70 -1.81
N ASP A 258 -3.87 9.66 -0.56
CA ASP A 258 -4.65 10.74 0.06
C ASP A 258 -3.81 12.03 0.16
N LEU A 259 -2.55 11.94 0.56
CA LEU A 259 -1.62 13.08 0.53
C LEU A 259 -1.41 13.62 -0.89
N LEU A 260 -1.25 12.74 -1.88
CA LEU A 260 -1.14 13.16 -3.29
C LEU A 260 -2.42 13.85 -3.77
N THR A 261 -3.58 13.48 -3.24
CA THR A 261 -4.86 14.15 -3.54
C THR A 261 -4.84 15.56 -2.98
N THR A 262 -4.40 15.74 -1.72
CA THR A 262 -4.20 17.08 -1.15
C THR A 262 -3.19 17.89 -1.95
N VAL A 263 -2.05 17.29 -2.34
CA VAL A 263 -1.06 17.96 -3.21
C VAL A 263 -1.69 18.43 -4.51
N LEU A 264 -2.49 17.59 -5.17
CA LEU A 264 -3.16 17.94 -6.41
C LEU A 264 -4.13 19.12 -6.22
N ASP A 265 -4.92 19.10 -5.14
CA ASP A 265 -5.90 20.16 -4.86
C ASP A 265 -5.20 21.49 -4.53
N LEU A 266 -4.11 21.48 -3.75
CA LEU A 266 -3.28 22.67 -3.50
C LEU A 266 -2.61 23.19 -4.76
N SER A 267 -2.09 22.28 -5.58
CA SER A 267 -1.43 22.64 -6.84
C SER A 267 -2.43 23.25 -7.82
N ARG A 268 -3.69 22.79 -7.83
CA ARG A 268 -4.77 23.43 -8.58
C ARG A 268 -5.00 24.86 -8.09
N GLN A 269 -5.11 25.07 -6.78
CA GLN A 269 -5.28 26.42 -6.21
C GLN A 269 -4.13 27.35 -6.65
N VAL A 270 -2.88 26.90 -6.54
CA VAL A 270 -1.70 27.66 -6.98
C VAL A 270 -1.69 27.89 -8.49
N SER A 271 -2.05 26.90 -9.30
CA SER A 271 -2.01 27.02 -10.78
C SER A 271 -2.98 28.08 -11.32
N THR A 272 -4.04 28.41 -10.59
CA THR A 272 -4.94 29.52 -10.95
C THR A 272 -4.28 30.88 -10.77
N ILE A 273 -3.24 30.96 -9.94
CA ILE A 273 -2.47 32.17 -9.66
C ILE A 273 -1.23 32.16 -10.55
N ASP A 274 -1.26 32.94 -11.63
CA ASP A 274 -0.07 33.16 -12.45
C ASP A 274 0.91 34.08 -11.71
N ILE A 275 1.76 33.46 -10.87
CA ILE A 275 2.77 34.16 -10.05
C ILE A 275 3.69 35.00 -10.94
N SER A 276 4.09 34.48 -12.11
CA SER A 276 5.00 35.19 -13.03
C SER A 276 4.36 36.47 -13.56
N HIS A 277 3.09 36.40 -13.94
CA HIS A 277 2.33 37.58 -14.38
C HIS A 277 2.06 38.57 -13.24
N LEU A 278 1.78 38.10 -12.02
CA LEU A 278 1.64 38.99 -10.86
C LEU A 278 2.96 39.70 -10.52
N GLU A 279 4.09 38.99 -10.57
CA GLU A 279 5.41 39.59 -10.38
C GLU A 279 5.73 40.62 -11.46
N GLN A 280 5.38 40.33 -12.72
CA GLN A 280 5.52 41.31 -13.80
C GLN A 280 4.66 42.55 -13.54
N LYS A 281 3.39 42.37 -13.18
CA LYS A 281 2.50 43.49 -12.82
C LYS A 281 3.03 44.31 -11.65
N ASN A 282 3.67 43.68 -10.66
CA ASN A 282 4.30 44.40 -9.56
C ASN A 282 5.45 45.27 -10.04
N ARG A 283 6.30 44.76 -10.95
CA ARG A 283 7.37 45.57 -11.56
C ARG A 283 6.81 46.77 -12.33
N GLU A 284 5.72 46.58 -13.06
CA GLU A 284 5.04 47.67 -13.80
C GLU A 284 4.45 48.72 -12.85
N ILE A 285 3.76 48.29 -11.79
CA ILE A 285 3.18 49.19 -10.77
C ILE A 285 4.28 49.97 -10.04
N GLU A 286 5.39 49.32 -9.68
CA GLU A 286 6.55 49.99 -9.06
C GLU A 286 7.16 51.06 -9.96
N GLN A 287 7.27 50.80 -11.27
CA GLN A 287 7.74 51.79 -12.25
C GLN A 287 6.75 52.98 -12.35
N GLU A 288 5.44 52.71 -12.37
CA GLU A 288 4.41 53.75 -12.40
C GLU A 288 4.43 54.61 -11.12
N ILE A 289 4.60 54.00 -9.95
CA ILE A 289 4.75 54.71 -8.67
C ILE A 289 5.96 55.65 -8.75
N LYS A 290 7.12 55.17 -9.18
CA LYS A 290 8.34 55.98 -9.33
C LYS A 290 8.13 57.16 -10.28
N ALA A 291 7.47 56.92 -11.42
CA ALA A 291 7.18 57.97 -12.40
C ALA A 291 6.22 59.04 -11.86
N LYS A 292 5.19 58.66 -11.11
CA LYS A 292 4.21 59.58 -10.50
C LYS A 292 4.78 60.34 -9.32
N GLU A 293 5.61 59.72 -8.49
CA GLU A 293 6.32 60.38 -7.39
C GLU A 293 7.26 61.48 -7.94
N ALA A 294 7.96 61.23 -9.06
CA ALA A 294 8.76 62.25 -9.73
C ALA A 294 7.95 63.46 -10.23
N GLN A 295 6.65 63.28 -10.47
CA GLN A 295 5.71 64.33 -10.90
C GLN A 295 4.91 64.93 -9.72
N ASN A 296 5.20 64.56 -8.47
CA ASN A 296 4.42 64.93 -7.27
C ASN A 296 2.93 64.57 -7.36
N LEU A 297 2.57 63.48 -8.06
CA LEU A 297 1.20 63.00 -8.17
C LEU A 297 0.86 62.02 -7.03
N PRO A 298 -0.43 61.90 -6.63
CA PRO A 298 -0.84 60.97 -5.58
C PRO A 298 -0.67 59.50 -6.03
N VAL A 299 -0.02 58.69 -5.18
CA VAL A 299 0.31 57.27 -5.46
C VAL A 299 -0.34 56.27 -4.52
N LEU A 300 -1.19 56.71 -3.58
CA LEU A 300 -1.77 55.86 -2.52
C LEU A 300 -2.47 54.61 -3.10
N ALA A 301 -3.34 54.80 -4.09
CA ALA A 301 -4.08 53.70 -4.70
C ALA A 301 -3.19 52.67 -5.43
N LEU A 302 -2.02 53.08 -5.95
CA LEU A 302 -1.06 52.17 -6.57
C LEU A 302 -0.30 51.36 -5.52
N LYS A 303 0.06 51.99 -4.39
CA LYS A 303 0.68 51.31 -3.24
C LYS A 303 -0.25 50.24 -2.67
N ASP A 304 -1.52 50.57 -2.43
CA ASP A 304 -2.52 49.60 -1.96
C ASP A 304 -2.73 48.43 -2.94
N LYS A 305 -2.56 48.66 -4.25
CA LYS A 305 -2.64 47.61 -5.26
C LYS A 305 -1.39 46.72 -5.25
N LEU A 306 -0.20 47.33 -5.10
CA LEU A 306 1.06 46.61 -4.97
C LEU A 306 1.07 45.72 -3.73
N ASP A 307 0.63 46.25 -2.59
CA ASP A 307 0.58 45.51 -1.32
C ASP A 307 -0.32 44.27 -1.42
N ARG A 308 -1.52 44.41 -2.02
CA ARG A 308 -2.42 43.27 -2.28
C ARG A 308 -1.80 42.21 -3.19
N ASN A 309 -1.07 42.62 -4.23
CA ASN A 309 -0.41 41.67 -5.10
C ASN A 309 0.75 40.96 -4.39
N ILE A 310 1.52 41.67 -3.56
CA ILE A 310 2.60 41.10 -2.74
C ILE A 310 2.03 40.07 -1.76
N GLU A 311 0.90 40.38 -1.13
CA GLU A 311 0.18 39.45 -0.24
C GLU A 311 -0.24 38.18 -1.00
N ASN A 312 -0.86 38.32 -2.18
CA ASN A 312 -1.27 37.19 -3.02
C ASN A 312 -0.07 36.32 -3.46
N ILE A 313 1.04 36.93 -3.88
CA ILE A 313 2.26 36.21 -4.25
C ILE A 313 2.84 35.46 -3.04
N THR A 314 2.86 36.11 -1.88
CA THR A 314 3.37 35.50 -0.64
C THR A 314 2.51 34.30 -0.24
N ALA A 315 1.19 34.43 -0.28
CA ALA A 315 0.25 33.33 -0.01
C ALA A 315 0.43 32.17 -1.01
N ALA A 316 0.59 32.47 -2.31
CA ALA A 316 0.83 31.45 -3.33
C ALA A 316 2.16 30.72 -3.11
N ARG A 317 3.25 31.44 -2.80
CA ARG A 317 4.56 30.84 -2.49
C ARG A 317 4.54 29.99 -1.22
N THR A 318 3.84 30.44 -0.18
CA THR A 318 3.62 29.63 1.02
C THR A 318 2.88 28.33 0.70
N THR A 319 1.89 28.38 -0.19
CA THR A 319 1.16 27.18 -0.64
C THR A 319 2.06 26.25 -1.48
N CYS A 320 2.93 26.80 -2.34
CA CYS A 320 3.95 26.01 -3.05
C CYS A 320 4.88 25.28 -2.07
N GLY A 321 5.37 25.96 -1.04
CA GLY A 321 6.22 25.33 -0.02
C GLY A 321 5.53 24.19 0.73
N LYS A 322 4.21 24.28 0.93
CA LYS A 322 3.40 23.18 1.52
C LYS A 322 3.27 22.01 0.55
N VAL A 323 3.05 22.28 -0.73
CA VAL A 323 3.02 21.26 -1.79
C VAL A 323 4.35 20.48 -1.81
N ASP A 324 5.48 21.18 -1.77
CA ASP A 324 6.81 20.54 -1.72
C ASP A 324 7.01 19.69 -0.46
N GLY A 325 6.57 20.22 0.69
CA GLY A 325 6.61 19.49 1.97
C GLY A 325 5.80 18.19 1.94
N LEU A 326 4.60 18.21 1.35
CA LEU A 326 3.75 17.03 1.19
C LEU A 326 4.35 16.04 0.18
N LEU A 327 4.84 16.50 -0.96
CA LEU A 327 5.54 15.64 -1.93
C LEU A 327 6.75 14.96 -1.30
N HIS A 328 7.49 15.65 -0.44
CA HIS A 328 8.58 15.05 0.32
C HIS A 328 8.10 13.91 1.24
N GLN A 329 6.95 14.07 1.92
CA GLN A 329 6.37 12.99 2.74
C GLN A 329 5.92 11.79 1.90
N VAL A 330 5.35 12.03 0.71
CA VAL A 330 4.99 10.94 -0.21
C VAL A 330 6.24 10.19 -0.68
N ASN A 331 7.32 10.89 -1.02
CA ASN A 331 8.61 10.29 -1.34
C ASN A 331 9.24 9.49 -0.18
N LEU A 332 8.96 9.86 1.06
CA LEU A 332 9.35 9.04 2.21
C LEU A 332 8.52 7.75 2.27
N CYS A 333 7.21 7.82 1.99
CA CYS A 333 6.35 6.63 1.92
C CYS A 333 6.80 5.67 0.81
N GLU A 334 7.13 6.21 -0.37
CA GLU A 334 7.68 5.45 -1.50
C GLU A 334 8.97 4.71 -1.12
N ARG A 335 9.94 5.41 -0.52
CA ARG A 335 11.18 4.78 -0.04
C ARG A 335 10.96 3.67 0.99
N LEU A 336 9.96 3.83 1.85
CA LEU A 336 9.62 2.80 2.84
C LEU A 336 8.96 1.58 2.20
N LEU A 337 8.07 1.78 1.22
CA LEU A 337 7.52 0.68 0.43
C LEU A 337 8.63 -0.04 -0.34
N ARG A 338 9.56 0.71 -0.93
CA ARG A 338 10.75 0.16 -1.58
C ARG A 338 11.61 -0.67 -0.61
N LYS A 339 11.86 -0.15 0.60
CA LYS A 339 12.60 -0.87 1.66
C LYS A 339 11.87 -2.17 2.03
N ALA A 340 10.56 -2.09 2.26
CA ALA A 340 9.72 -3.25 2.55
C ALA A 340 9.80 -4.30 1.41
N ARG A 341 9.85 -3.88 0.14
CA ARG A 341 9.95 -4.79 -1.01
C ARG A 341 11.22 -5.63 -0.96
N PHE A 342 12.34 -5.04 -0.57
CA PHE A 342 13.63 -5.74 -0.53
C PHE A 342 13.80 -6.55 0.75
N GLU A 343 13.40 -6.00 1.90
CA GLU A 343 13.62 -6.65 3.19
C GLU A 343 12.62 -7.80 3.44
N ILE A 344 11.37 -7.70 2.99
CA ILE A 344 10.36 -8.70 3.35
C ILE A 344 10.66 -10.11 2.81
N PRO A 345 11.09 -10.30 1.55
CA PRO A 345 11.55 -11.60 1.07
C PRO A 345 12.66 -12.20 1.95
N GLU A 346 13.61 -11.37 2.39
CA GLU A 346 14.71 -11.80 3.27
C GLU A 346 14.20 -12.15 4.68
N LEU A 347 13.32 -11.30 5.23
CA LEU A 347 12.75 -11.48 6.56
C LEU A 347 11.89 -12.76 6.64
N ILE A 348 11.16 -13.10 5.57
CA ILE A 348 10.36 -14.32 5.49
C ILE A 348 11.23 -15.57 5.60
N VAL A 349 12.44 -15.55 5.03
CA VAL A 349 13.30 -16.74 4.98
C VAL A 349 14.16 -16.86 6.24
N HIS A 350 14.62 -15.75 6.83
CA HIS A 350 15.77 -15.79 7.74
C HIS A 350 15.61 -15.12 9.10
N ARG A 351 14.55 -14.35 9.38
CA ARG A 351 14.59 -13.42 10.54
C ARG A 351 13.53 -13.64 11.63
N PRO A 352 13.86 -13.26 12.88
CA PRO A 352 12.93 -13.25 14.00
C PRO A 352 11.86 -12.16 13.83
N ARG A 353 10.73 -12.38 14.52
CA ARG A 353 9.51 -11.54 14.51
C ARG A 353 9.73 -10.06 14.81
N GLU A 354 10.81 -9.70 15.49
CA GLU A 354 11.10 -8.35 15.99
C GLU A 354 11.38 -7.35 14.86
N ASP A 355 12.12 -7.76 13.82
CA ASP A 355 12.46 -6.87 12.69
C ASP A 355 11.22 -6.52 11.87
N PHE A 356 10.25 -7.44 11.76
CA PHE A 356 8.95 -7.19 11.13
C PHE A 356 8.15 -6.14 11.90
N ASP A 357 8.05 -6.27 13.22
CA ASP A 357 7.31 -5.32 14.04
C ASP A 357 7.99 -3.94 14.04
N GLN A 358 9.32 -3.87 13.98
CA GLN A 358 10.05 -2.61 13.82
C GLN A 358 9.74 -1.93 12.48
N MET A 359 9.73 -2.68 11.38
CA MET A 359 9.37 -2.13 10.06
C MET A 359 7.92 -1.62 10.05
N ILE A 360 6.98 -2.38 10.63
CA ILE A 360 5.58 -1.95 10.78
C ILE A 360 5.50 -0.65 11.60
N ALA A 361 6.21 -0.57 12.73
CA ALA A 361 6.22 0.62 13.56
C ALA A 361 6.83 1.83 12.84
N GLU A 362 7.87 1.64 12.03
CA GLU A 362 8.46 2.70 11.20
C GLU A 362 7.44 3.22 10.16
N LEU A 363 6.72 2.32 9.49
CA LEU A 363 5.65 2.65 8.54
C LEU A 363 4.51 3.42 9.23
N GLU A 364 4.03 2.93 10.37
CA GLU A 364 2.96 3.56 11.15
C GLU A 364 3.36 4.93 11.70
N GLY A 365 4.60 5.09 12.17
CA GLY A 365 5.12 6.37 12.65
C GLY A 365 5.15 7.42 11.55
N ARG A 366 5.57 7.03 10.34
CA ARG A 366 5.66 7.93 9.17
C ARG A 366 4.29 8.32 8.64
N ILE A 367 3.38 7.35 8.60
CA ILE A 367 1.96 7.58 8.40
C ILE A 367 1.42 8.65 9.37
N GLY A 368 1.76 8.54 10.66
CA GLY A 368 1.26 9.46 11.68
C GLY A 368 1.78 10.88 11.48
N LEU A 369 3.03 11.04 11.05
CA LEU A 369 3.60 12.35 10.72
C LEU A 369 2.92 13.00 9.51
N ALA A 370 2.69 12.22 8.46
CA ALA A 370 1.97 12.68 7.27
C ALA A 370 0.54 13.16 7.62
N GLN A 371 -0.17 12.42 8.48
CA GLN A 371 -1.51 12.82 8.92
C GLN A 371 -1.49 14.10 9.74
N LYS A 372 -0.53 14.26 10.66
CA LYS A 372 -0.39 15.49 11.45
C LYS A 372 -0.15 16.71 10.55
N LEU A 373 0.67 16.57 9.52
CA LEU A 373 0.91 17.64 8.55
C LEU A 373 -0.37 17.99 7.77
N LYS A 374 -1.13 16.97 7.32
CA LYS A 374 -2.42 17.19 6.67
C LYS A 374 -3.40 17.94 7.59
N GLU A 375 -3.56 17.48 8.84
CA GLU A 375 -4.43 18.12 9.83
C GLU A 375 -4.01 19.56 10.15
N GLU A 376 -2.70 19.86 10.14
CA GLU A 376 -2.20 21.21 10.32
C GLU A 376 -2.59 22.12 9.16
N TYR A 377 -2.56 21.62 7.92
CA TYR A 377 -3.01 22.36 6.75
C TYR A 377 -4.53 22.54 6.73
N ASP A 378 -5.31 21.50 7.06
CA ASP A 378 -6.76 21.59 7.18
C ASP A 378 -7.17 22.66 8.23
N LYS A 379 -6.44 22.75 9.35
CA LYS A 379 -6.66 23.80 10.39
C LYS A 379 -6.36 25.21 9.90
N GLN A 380 -5.49 25.35 8.91
CA GLN A 380 -5.20 26.64 8.27
C GLN A 380 -6.27 27.02 7.24
N GLY A 381 -7.33 26.20 7.08
CA GLY A 381 -8.46 26.47 6.19
C GLY A 381 -8.12 26.21 4.72
N ILE A 382 -7.21 25.27 4.47
CA ILE A 382 -6.60 25.02 3.17
C ILE A 382 -7.08 23.69 2.60
#